data_AF-A0A2V6HH38-F1
#
_entry.id   AF-A0A2V6HH38-F1
#
_cell.length_a   1.000
_cell.length_b   1.000
_cell.length_c   1.000
_cell.angle_alpha   90.00
_cell.angle_beta   90.00
_cell.angle_gamma   90.00
#
_symmetry.space_group_name_H-M   'P 1'
#
loop_
_entity.id
_entity.type
_entity.pdbx_description
1 polymer ?
#
loop_
_entity_poly.entity_id
_entity_poly.type
_entity_poly.pdbx_seq_one_letter_code
_entity_poly.pdbx_strand_id
1 'polypeptide(L)'
;KGDSAAALWLKAKLQLRAGKFADATNTMARAVEIMKTSAAYTSREGEEWATEDLSAKGEYWGFASSASGDLGGLRLARGDFVQALDVLFKGQLWEDAAFIAELVLTTNELKQYVDALPKTEPPKEGEDYNKKLRYLLGRRLVRDDRYADAKQYLSPPYDKVLEKYVKALKDGANEKLSKTERAQAWFTAAWLARYDGMELMGTEVAPDSFAESGEFEIPDIAKQRRSGVYQKVSYEKNGEQKTKNVPIVLKASSKEIQRLTANKISPDIRFHYRMIAGALAIKAAAFLPNDSNELADVVNQAGLWVKDRDEKTGNRYYHIIERRCAKTEIGRADIAKHWFVDQSGPWSTAQEEAYQALHKELKLDNSTTE
;
A
#
# COMPACT_ATOMS: atom_id res chain seq x y z
N LYS A 1 -11.04 30.30 -30.79
CA LYS A 1 -11.79 29.19 -31.45
C LYS A 1 -12.36 28.28 -30.35
N GLY A 2 -13.59 27.80 -30.49
CA GLY A 2 -14.31 27.05 -29.43
C GLY A 2 -13.84 25.61 -29.19
N ASP A 3 -12.85 25.13 -29.96
CA ASP A 3 -12.33 23.75 -29.91
C ASP A 3 -10.89 23.67 -29.35
N SER A 4 -10.40 24.70 -28.66
CA SER A 4 -9.13 24.57 -27.93
C SER A 4 -9.29 23.59 -26.77
N ALA A 5 -8.18 23.00 -26.31
CA ALA A 5 -8.19 22.07 -25.18
C ALA A 5 -8.83 22.70 -23.92
N ALA A 6 -8.54 23.97 -23.62
CA ALA A 6 -9.14 24.72 -22.51
C ALA A 6 -10.64 24.96 -22.68
N ALA A 7 -11.09 25.31 -23.89
CA ALA A 7 -12.51 25.49 -24.17
C ALA A 7 -13.29 24.18 -24.01
N LEU A 8 -12.73 23.07 -24.50
CA LEU A 8 -13.32 21.74 -24.35
C LEU A 8 -13.32 21.27 -22.89
N TRP A 9 -12.25 21.54 -22.13
CA TRP A 9 -12.20 21.23 -20.70
C TRP A 9 -13.29 21.95 -19.91
N LEU A 10 -13.41 23.27 -20.10
CA LEU A 10 -14.46 24.07 -19.47
C LEU A 10 -15.86 23.58 -19.90
N LYS A 11 -16.06 23.31 -21.19
CA LYS A 11 -17.33 22.79 -21.71
C LYS A 11 -17.71 21.46 -21.05
N ALA A 12 -16.75 20.56 -20.85
CA ALA A 12 -16.97 19.30 -20.17
C ALA A 12 -17.42 19.48 -18.71
N LYS A 13 -16.80 20.41 -17.96
CA LYS A 13 -17.23 20.75 -16.60
C LYS A 13 -18.66 21.32 -16.56
N LEU A 14 -19.00 22.18 -17.52
CA LEU A 14 -20.36 22.73 -17.64
C LEU A 14 -21.39 21.65 -18.00
N GLN A 15 -21.05 20.71 -18.89
CA GLN A 15 -21.88 19.55 -19.21
C GLN A 15 -22.10 18.66 -17.99
N LEU A 16 -21.05 18.40 -17.20
CA LEU A 16 -21.16 17.64 -15.95
C LEU A 16 -22.09 18.34 -14.96
N ARG A 17 -21.94 19.65 -14.77
CA ARG A 17 -22.81 20.46 -13.92
C ARG A 17 -24.28 20.43 -14.39
N ALA A 18 -24.50 20.33 -15.70
CA ALA A 18 -25.83 20.18 -16.30
C ALA A 18 -26.37 18.73 -16.27
N GLY A 19 -25.68 17.79 -15.60
CA GLY A 19 -26.07 16.38 -15.51
C GLY A 19 -25.82 15.56 -16.79
N LYS A 20 -25.18 16.14 -17.81
CA LYS A 20 -24.89 15.50 -19.10
C LYS A 20 -23.60 14.67 -19.03
N PHE A 21 -23.64 13.60 -18.24
CA PHE A 21 -22.44 12.84 -17.86
C PHE A 21 -21.68 12.24 -19.08
N ALA A 22 -22.41 11.63 -20.01
CA ALA A 22 -21.82 11.02 -21.20
C ALA A 22 -21.14 12.09 -22.09
N ASP A 23 -21.83 13.21 -22.34
CA ASP A 23 -21.29 14.33 -23.11
C ASP A 23 -20.05 14.94 -22.45
N ALA A 24 -20.08 15.10 -21.12
CA ALA A 24 -18.96 15.59 -20.34
C ALA A 24 -17.74 14.68 -20.49
N THR A 25 -17.92 13.36 -20.39
CA THR A 25 -16.83 12.39 -20.53
C THR A 25 -16.24 12.44 -21.94
N ASN A 26 -17.08 12.47 -22.97
CA ASN A 26 -16.62 12.52 -24.36
C ASN A 26 -15.88 13.82 -24.68
N THR A 27 -16.40 14.95 -24.20
CA THR A 27 -15.80 16.27 -24.40
C THR A 27 -14.48 16.40 -23.62
N MET A 28 -14.44 15.89 -22.39
CA MET A 28 -13.23 15.82 -21.56
C MET A 28 -12.15 14.95 -22.22
N ALA A 29 -12.52 13.78 -22.75
CA ALA A 29 -11.60 12.89 -23.43
C ALA A 29 -10.95 13.57 -24.64
N ARG A 30 -11.72 14.32 -25.44
CA ARG A 30 -11.17 15.13 -26.54
C ARG A 30 -10.22 16.21 -26.05
N ALA A 31 -10.53 16.87 -24.93
CA ALA A 31 -9.66 17.89 -24.36
C ALA A 31 -8.29 17.30 -23.97
N VAL A 32 -8.28 16.19 -23.20
CA VAL A 32 -7.05 15.50 -22.79
C VAL A 32 -6.26 14.97 -23.98
N GLU A 33 -6.94 14.43 -25.01
CA GLU A 33 -6.25 13.94 -26.21
C GLU A 33 -5.51 15.05 -26.96
N ILE A 34 -6.14 16.21 -27.15
CA ILE A 34 -5.50 17.37 -27.77
C ILE A 34 -4.28 17.80 -26.95
N MET A 35 -4.40 17.84 -25.61
CA MET A 35 -3.28 18.19 -24.73
C MET A 35 -2.10 17.22 -24.92
N LYS A 36 -2.35 15.91 -24.93
CA LYS A 36 -1.31 14.88 -25.12
C LYS A 36 -0.53 15.03 -26.42
N THR A 37 -1.21 15.47 -27.48
CA THR A 37 -0.59 15.69 -28.80
C THR A 37 0.04 17.08 -28.95
N SER A 38 -0.11 17.97 -27.97
CA SER A 38 0.45 19.32 -28.03
C SER A 38 1.93 19.31 -27.64
N ALA A 39 2.73 20.16 -28.29
CA ALA A 39 4.16 20.27 -28.00
C ALA A 39 4.42 20.57 -26.51
N ALA A 40 3.52 21.33 -25.85
CA ALA A 40 3.65 21.77 -24.46
C ALA A 40 3.49 20.62 -23.44
N TYR A 41 2.96 19.48 -23.89
CA TYR A 41 2.84 18.26 -23.09
C TYR A 41 4.12 17.41 -23.14
N THR A 42 4.92 17.54 -24.20
CA THR A 42 6.15 16.76 -24.41
C THR A 42 7.44 17.54 -24.14
N SER A 43 7.34 18.85 -23.87
CA SER A 43 8.49 19.72 -23.63
C SER A 43 9.20 19.35 -22.32
N ARG A 44 10.54 19.40 -22.37
CA ARG A 44 11.41 19.12 -21.21
C ARG A 44 11.57 20.37 -20.35
N GLU A 45 11.83 20.20 -19.05
CA GLU A 45 12.18 21.31 -18.15
C GLU A 45 13.31 22.16 -18.74
N GLY A 46 13.13 23.49 -18.73
CA GLY A 46 14.11 24.46 -19.23
C GLY A 46 13.87 25.01 -20.64
N GLU A 47 12.84 24.56 -21.37
CA GLU A 47 12.45 25.20 -22.63
C GLU A 47 11.57 26.43 -22.37
N GLU A 48 11.93 27.60 -22.93
CA GLU A 48 11.27 28.93 -22.72
C GLU A 48 9.75 28.96 -22.92
N TRP A 49 9.19 27.98 -23.62
CA TRP A 49 7.76 27.87 -23.97
C TRP A 49 7.04 26.73 -23.22
N ALA A 50 7.76 25.92 -22.44
CA ALA A 50 7.21 24.97 -21.48
C ALA A 50 6.67 25.74 -20.28
N THR A 51 5.54 26.42 -20.45
CA THR A 51 4.89 27.13 -19.34
C THR A 51 4.52 26.10 -18.26
N GLU A 52 4.94 26.33 -17.01
CA GLU A 52 4.58 25.49 -15.84
C GLU A 52 3.08 25.18 -15.77
N ASP A 53 2.24 26.10 -16.24
CA ASP A 53 0.77 25.94 -16.31
C ASP A 53 0.29 24.78 -17.19
N LEU A 54 1.07 24.31 -18.17
CA LEU A 54 0.65 23.26 -19.12
C LEU A 54 1.36 21.91 -18.90
N SER A 55 2.51 21.91 -18.21
CA SER A 55 3.30 20.71 -17.96
C SER A 55 2.69 19.85 -16.84
N ALA A 56 3.00 18.55 -16.82
CA ALA A 56 2.61 17.68 -15.71
C ALA A 56 3.55 17.77 -14.50
N LYS A 57 4.66 18.51 -14.62
CA LYS A 57 5.76 18.58 -13.65
C LYS A 57 5.98 20.03 -13.24
N GLY A 58 5.43 20.38 -12.09
CA GLY A 58 5.56 21.65 -11.37
C GLY A 58 5.13 21.46 -9.91
N GLU A 59 5.32 22.47 -9.05
CA GLU A 59 4.93 22.44 -7.63
C GLU A 59 3.40 22.30 -7.44
N TYR A 60 2.64 22.60 -8.50
CA TYR A 60 1.18 22.47 -8.58
C TYR A 60 0.77 21.64 -9.80
N TRP A 61 -0.44 21.04 -9.73
CA TRP A 61 -1.04 20.33 -10.86
C TRP A 61 -1.21 21.25 -12.06
N GLY A 62 -0.38 21.06 -13.10
CA GLY A 62 -0.58 21.77 -14.35
C GLY A 62 -1.89 21.38 -15.03
N PHE A 63 -2.23 22.12 -16.08
CA PHE A 63 -3.48 22.01 -16.81
C PHE A 63 -3.74 20.60 -17.36
N ALA A 64 -2.72 19.93 -17.90
CA ALA A 64 -2.84 18.58 -18.44
C ALA A 64 -3.09 17.54 -17.34
N SER A 65 -2.42 17.67 -16.20
CA SER A 65 -2.63 16.81 -15.03
C SER A 65 -4.03 17.01 -14.45
N SER A 66 -4.46 18.26 -14.29
CA SER A 66 -5.80 18.61 -13.83
C SER A 66 -6.91 18.06 -14.74
N ALA A 67 -6.75 18.20 -16.06
CA ALA A 67 -7.70 17.65 -17.03
C ALA A 67 -7.70 16.11 -17.04
N SER A 68 -6.53 15.48 -16.85
CA SER A 68 -6.42 14.03 -16.70
C SER A 68 -7.11 13.55 -15.42
N GLY A 69 -7.02 14.30 -14.31
CA GLY A 69 -7.70 13.98 -13.06
C GLY A 69 -9.21 14.00 -13.21
N ASP A 70 -9.74 15.06 -13.83
CA ASP A 70 -11.17 15.15 -14.13
C ASP A 70 -11.65 14.01 -15.06
N LEU A 71 -10.88 13.68 -16.10
CA LEU A 71 -11.21 12.57 -16.99
C LEU A 71 -11.16 11.21 -16.29
N GLY A 72 -10.13 10.99 -15.46
CA GLY A 72 -9.96 9.77 -14.68
C GLY A 72 -11.11 9.57 -13.70
N GLY A 73 -11.52 10.63 -13.00
CA GLY A 73 -12.69 10.62 -12.13
C GLY A 73 -14.00 10.30 -12.88
N LEU A 74 -14.20 10.88 -14.08
CA LEU A 74 -15.37 10.59 -14.92
C LEU A 74 -15.39 9.13 -15.39
N ARG A 75 -14.24 8.57 -15.79
CA ARG A 75 -14.10 7.16 -16.19
C ARG A 75 -14.33 6.22 -15.01
N LEU A 76 -13.78 6.53 -13.84
CA LEU A 76 -13.98 5.77 -12.60
C LEU A 76 -15.48 5.71 -12.24
N ALA A 77 -16.17 6.86 -12.25
CA ALA A 77 -17.60 6.93 -11.96
C ALA A 77 -18.49 6.22 -13.00
N ARG A 78 -18.00 5.96 -14.22
CA ARG A 78 -18.67 5.11 -15.22
C ARG A 78 -18.41 3.62 -15.07
N GLY A 79 -17.42 3.25 -14.26
CA GLY A 79 -16.94 1.87 -14.17
C GLY A 79 -15.93 1.49 -15.25
N ASP A 80 -15.36 2.47 -15.97
CA ASP A 80 -14.33 2.26 -17.00
C ASP A 80 -12.95 2.18 -16.33
N PHE A 81 -12.75 1.22 -15.41
CA PHE A 81 -11.66 1.25 -14.41
C PHE A 81 -10.25 1.19 -15.00
N VAL A 82 -10.00 0.33 -15.99
CA VAL A 82 -8.67 0.24 -16.64
C VAL A 82 -8.36 1.53 -17.38
N GLN A 83 -9.36 2.14 -18.03
CA GLN A 83 -9.22 3.40 -18.73
C GLN A 83 -9.05 4.59 -17.76
N ALA A 84 -9.61 4.50 -16.55
CA ALA A 84 -9.40 5.47 -15.48
C ALA A 84 -7.95 5.39 -14.97
N LEU A 85 -7.46 4.18 -14.65
CA LEU A 85 -6.05 3.96 -14.30
C LEU A 85 -5.13 4.54 -15.38
N ASP A 86 -5.36 4.19 -16.66
CA ASP A 86 -4.49 4.62 -17.75
C ASP A 86 -4.35 6.14 -17.87
N VAL A 87 -5.45 6.86 -17.67
CA VAL A 87 -5.46 8.33 -17.75
C VAL A 87 -4.76 8.95 -16.56
N LEU A 88 -5.03 8.47 -15.34
CA LEU A 88 -4.43 9.01 -14.12
C LEU A 88 -2.93 8.71 -14.07
N PHE A 89 -2.56 7.48 -14.43
CA PHE A 89 -1.17 7.03 -14.49
C PHE A 89 -0.35 7.85 -15.50
N LYS A 90 -0.85 8.01 -16.74
CA LYS A 90 -0.18 8.84 -17.76
C LYS A 90 -0.20 10.34 -17.44
N GLY A 91 -1.15 10.79 -16.62
CA GLY A 91 -1.23 12.15 -16.11
C GLY A 91 -0.31 12.42 -14.91
N GLN A 92 0.50 11.44 -14.48
CA GLN A 92 1.37 11.52 -13.29
C GLN A 92 0.60 11.80 -11.99
N LEU A 93 -0.65 11.34 -11.90
CA LEU A 93 -1.50 11.47 -10.72
C LEU A 93 -1.39 10.19 -9.88
N TRP A 94 -0.24 10.03 -9.21
CA TRP A 94 0.15 8.75 -8.63
C TRP A 94 -0.82 8.20 -7.60
N GLU A 95 -1.22 8.98 -6.61
CA GLU A 95 -2.10 8.51 -5.52
C GLU A 95 -3.45 8.01 -6.05
N ASP A 96 -4.04 8.74 -7.00
CA ASP A 96 -5.29 8.35 -7.64
C ASP A 96 -5.13 7.09 -8.52
N ALA A 97 -4.03 7.01 -9.27
CA ALA A 97 -3.69 5.83 -10.06
C ALA A 97 -3.46 4.61 -9.16
N ALA A 98 -2.71 4.77 -8.07
CA ALA A 98 -2.44 3.76 -7.06
C ALA A 98 -3.71 3.28 -6.38
N PHE A 99 -4.62 4.19 -6.01
CA PHE A 99 -5.94 3.84 -5.48
C PHE A 99 -6.71 2.91 -6.44
N ILE A 100 -6.76 3.25 -7.73
CA ILE A 100 -7.45 2.40 -8.72
C ILE A 100 -6.72 1.07 -8.91
N ALA A 101 -5.40 1.10 -9.03
CA ALA A 101 -4.57 -0.09 -9.21
C ALA A 101 -4.72 -1.06 -8.03
N GLU A 102 -4.72 -0.56 -6.80
CA GLU A 102 -4.71 -1.34 -5.57
C GLU A 102 -6.12 -1.83 -5.18
N LEU A 103 -7.11 -0.94 -5.17
CA LEU A 103 -8.40 -1.20 -4.53
C LEU A 103 -9.57 -1.37 -5.51
N VAL A 104 -9.44 -0.93 -6.78
CA VAL A 104 -10.55 -0.97 -7.76
C VAL A 104 -10.36 -2.05 -8.81
N LEU A 105 -9.19 -2.11 -9.46
CA LEU A 105 -8.91 -3.20 -10.41
C LEU A 105 -8.85 -4.54 -9.69
N THR A 106 -9.21 -5.61 -10.40
CA THR A 106 -8.79 -6.95 -10.01
C THR A 106 -7.29 -7.13 -10.23
N THR A 107 -6.68 -8.06 -9.50
CA THR A 107 -5.26 -8.40 -9.65
C THR A 107 -4.93 -8.81 -11.08
N ASN A 108 -5.83 -9.51 -11.78
CA ASN A 108 -5.62 -9.89 -13.19
C ASN A 108 -5.69 -8.70 -14.15
N GLU A 109 -6.65 -7.78 -13.97
CA GLU A 109 -6.72 -6.55 -14.77
C GLU A 109 -5.46 -5.70 -14.59
N LEU A 110 -5.01 -5.50 -13.34
CA LEU A 110 -3.77 -4.77 -13.05
C LEU A 110 -2.56 -5.46 -13.68
N LYS A 111 -2.43 -6.78 -13.50
CA LYS A 111 -1.34 -7.55 -14.10
C LYS A 111 -1.31 -7.41 -15.63
N GLN A 112 -2.46 -7.56 -16.29
CA GLN A 112 -2.56 -7.40 -17.74
C GLN A 112 -2.17 -5.98 -18.18
N TYR A 113 -2.60 -4.95 -17.44
CA TYR A 113 -2.22 -3.56 -17.73
C TYR A 113 -0.70 -3.37 -17.62
N VAL A 114 -0.09 -3.82 -16.52
CA VAL A 114 1.35 -3.71 -16.27
C VAL A 114 2.19 -4.48 -17.30
N ASP A 115 1.75 -5.68 -17.68
CA ASP A 115 2.44 -6.50 -18.68
C ASP A 115 2.38 -5.89 -20.09
N ALA A 116 1.32 -5.12 -20.38
CA ALA A 116 1.15 -4.41 -21.65
C ALA A 116 1.88 -3.05 -21.69
N LEU A 117 2.43 -2.57 -20.58
CA LEU A 117 3.19 -1.32 -20.58
C LEU A 117 4.43 -1.45 -21.47
N PRO A 118 4.74 -0.43 -22.29
CA PRO A 118 5.94 -0.45 -23.11
C PRO A 118 7.18 -0.51 -22.22
N LYS A 119 8.20 -1.23 -22.67
CA LYS A 119 9.53 -1.14 -22.05
C LYS A 119 10.07 0.25 -22.36
N THR A 120 10.17 1.10 -21.34
CA THR A 120 10.76 2.42 -21.43
C THR A 120 12.14 2.39 -20.78
N GLU A 121 13.09 3.16 -21.31
CA GLU A 121 14.34 3.40 -20.59
C GLU A 121 14.03 4.12 -19.26
N PRO A 122 14.74 3.79 -18.17
CA PRO A 122 14.60 4.52 -16.92
C PRO A 122 14.81 6.02 -17.16
N PRO A 123 13.99 6.90 -16.55
CA PRO A 123 14.19 8.33 -16.67
C PRO A 123 15.56 8.72 -16.10
N LYS A 124 16.19 9.74 -16.70
CA LYS A 124 17.46 10.29 -16.20
C LYS A 124 17.29 11.02 -14.87
N GLU A 125 16.11 11.60 -14.65
CA GLU A 125 15.72 12.38 -13.47
C GLU A 125 14.25 12.11 -13.13
N GLY A 126 13.94 12.04 -11.84
CA GLY A 126 12.60 11.77 -11.31
C GLY A 126 12.24 10.28 -11.25
N GLU A 127 11.05 9.99 -10.74
CA GLU A 127 10.60 8.61 -10.52
C GLU A 127 10.28 7.84 -11.81
N ASP A 128 10.66 6.56 -11.84
CA ASP A 128 10.19 5.60 -12.83
C ASP A 128 8.82 5.05 -12.42
N TYR A 129 7.75 5.70 -12.90
CA TYR A 129 6.38 5.29 -12.65
C TYR A 129 6.04 3.87 -13.16
N ASN A 130 6.70 3.39 -14.23
CA ASN A 130 6.49 2.03 -14.71
C ASN A 130 7.08 1.01 -13.72
N LYS A 131 8.27 1.29 -13.19
CA LYS A 131 8.88 0.49 -12.11
C LYS A 131 8.04 0.55 -10.83
N LYS A 132 7.53 1.73 -10.47
CA LYS A 132 6.68 1.94 -9.29
C LYS A 132 5.38 1.13 -9.37
N LEU A 133 4.67 1.16 -10.51
CA LEU A 133 3.44 0.39 -10.71
C LEU A 133 3.70 -1.12 -10.77
N ARG A 134 4.83 -1.55 -11.34
CA ARG A 134 5.29 -2.95 -11.24
C ARG A 134 5.48 -3.36 -9.79
N TYR A 135 6.15 -2.55 -8.99
CA TYR A 135 6.40 -2.88 -7.60
C TYR A 135 5.12 -2.95 -6.75
N LEU A 136 4.18 -2.02 -6.95
CA LEU A 136 2.84 -2.07 -6.37
C LEU A 136 2.14 -3.40 -6.69
N LEU A 137 2.13 -3.82 -7.96
CA LEU A 137 1.59 -5.11 -8.36
C LEU A 137 2.29 -6.28 -7.66
N GLY A 138 3.63 -6.23 -7.53
CA GLY A 138 4.40 -7.22 -6.79
C GLY A 138 3.91 -7.39 -5.35
N ARG A 139 3.77 -6.29 -4.61
CA ARG A 139 3.25 -6.31 -3.23
C ARG A 139 1.82 -6.84 -3.15
N ARG A 140 0.97 -6.45 -4.09
CA ARG A 140 -0.41 -6.95 -4.16
C ARG A 140 -0.47 -8.45 -4.40
N LEU A 141 0.37 -8.97 -5.30
CA LEU A 141 0.47 -10.41 -5.56
C LEU A 141 0.94 -11.20 -4.32
N VAL A 142 1.79 -10.62 -3.46
CA VAL A 142 2.14 -11.24 -2.17
C VAL A 142 0.93 -11.31 -1.24
N ARG A 143 0.14 -10.23 -1.12
CA ARG A 143 -1.10 -10.22 -0.33
C ARG A 143 -2.14 -11.23 -0.82
N ASP A 144 -2.15 -11.50 -2.12
CA ASP A 144 -3.05 -12.47 -2.75
C ASP A 144 -2.48 -13.92 -2.74
N ASP A 145 -1.39 -14.19 -2.02
CA ASP A 145 -0.69 -15.48 -1.95
C ASP A 145 -0.15 -15.99 -3.32
N ARG A 146 -0.04 -15.11 -4.32
CA ARG A 146 0.47 -15.42 -5.67
C ARG A 146 1.99 -15.22 -5.76
N TYR A 147 2.72 -15.84 -4.84
CA TYR A 147 4.15 -15.57 -4.66
C TYR A 147 5.04 -15.85 -5.88
N ALA A 148 4.71 -16.88 -6.67
CA ALA A 148 5.47 -17.23 -7.87
C ALA A 148 5.41 -16.12 -8.93
N ASP A 149 4.26 -15.46 -9.06
CA ASP A 149 4.08 -14.31 -9.94
C ASP A 149 4.73 -13.07 -9.32
N ALA A 150 4.48 -12.81 -8.02
CA ALA A 150 4.96 -11.63 -7.29
C ALA A 150 6.46 -11.38 -7.48
N LYS A 151 7.25 -12.45 -7.43
CA LYS A 151 8.72 -12.43 -7.57
C LYS A 151 9.18 -11.64 -8.81
N GLN A 152 8.43 -11.68 -9.91
CA GLN A 152 8.80 -11.02 -11.17
C GLN A 152 8.58 -9.50 -11.15
N TYR A 153 7.81 -9.01 -10.18
CA TYR A 153 7.36 -7.62 -10.11
C TYR A 153 7.92 -6.87 -8.91
N LEU A 154 8.41 -7.57 -7.87
CA LEU A 154 9.09 -6.95 -6.75
C LEU A 154 10.37 -6.25 -7.20
N SER A 155 10.66 -5.08 -6.62
CA SER A 155 11.94 -4.42 -6.85
C SER A 155 13.06 -5.27 -6.26
N PRO A 156 14.16 -5.54 -6.98
CA PRO A 156 15.33 -6.16 -6.38
C PRO A 156 15.83 -5.34 -5.18
N PRO A 157 16.33 -5.98 -4.11
CA PRO A 157 16.51 -7.43 -3.93
C PRO A 157 15.31 -8.12 -3.22
N TYR A 158 14.13 -7.51 -3.17
CA TYR A 158 12.98 -8.05 -2.44
C TYR A 158 12.42 -9.36 -3.02
N ASP A 159 12.79 -9.72 -4.27
CA ASP A 159 12.55 -11.06 -4.80
C ASP A 159 13.26 -12.15 -3.97
N LYS A 160 14.44 -11.87 -3.42
CA LYS A 160 15.22 -12.78 -2.55
C LYS A 160 14.68 -12.84 -1.14
N VAL A 161 14.22 -11.71 -0.63
CA VAL A 161 13.50 -11.67 0.65
C VAL A 161 12.21 -12.49 0.54
N LEU A 162 11.46 -12.34 -0.55
CA LEU A 162 10.25 -13.13 -0.82
C LEU A 162 10.56 -14.63 -0.90
N GLU A 163 11.65 -15.04 -1.57
CA GLU A 163 12.07 -16.44 -1.62
C GLU A 163 12.24 -17.04 -0.20
N LYS A 164 12.92 -16.31 0.70
CA LYS A 164 13.10 -16.73 2.10
C LYS A 164 11.78 -16.74 2.87
N TYR A 165 10.95 -15.71 2.72
CA TYR A 165 9.63 -15.64 3.35
C TYR A 165 8.75 -16.83 2.96
N VAL A 166 8.63 -17.13 1.65
CA VAL A 166 7.82 -18.23 1.13
C VAL A 166 8.36 -19.59 1.59
N LYS A 167 9.69 -19.76 1.63
CA LYS A 167 10.30 -20.98 2.18
C LYS A 167 9.89 -21.18 3.65
N ALA A 168 10.00 -20.13 4.46
CA ALA A 168 9.65 -20.16 5.88
C ALA A 168 8.15 -20.48 6.10
N LEU A 169 7.24 -19.91 5.30
CA LEU A 169 5.83 -20.27 5.31
C LEU A 169 5.59 -21.76 5.00
N LYS A 170 6.25 -22.28 3.95
CA LYS A 170 6.13 -23.69 3.55
C LYS A 170 6.65 -24.64 4.62
N ASP A 171 7.81 -24.35 5.20
CA ASP A 171 8.43 -25.17 6.23
C ASP A 171 7.61 -25.16 7.54
N GLY A 172 7.07 -24.00 7.94
CA GLY A 172 6.16 -23.92 9.10
C GLY A 172 4.92 -24.80 8.92
N ALA A 173 4.37 -24.85 7.71
CA ALA A 173 3.21 -25.66 7.36
C ALA A 173 3.55 -27.15 7.15
N ASN A 174 4.82 -27.52 6.98
CA ASN A 174 5.22 -28.88 6.63
C ASN A 174 5.16 -29.83 7.84
N GLU A 175 4.15 -30.69 7.88
CA GLU A 175 3.92 -31.65 8.97
C GLU A 175 5.00 -32.74 9.10
N LYS A 176 5.87 -32.89 8.10
CA LYS A 176 7.00 -33.84 8.14
C LYS A 176 8.17 -33.32 8.97
N LEU A 177 8.25 -32.02 9.21
CA LEU A 177 9.27 -31.42 10.06
C LEU A 177 8.88 -31.54 11.53
N SER A 178 9.88 -31.52 12.41
CA SER A 178 9.67 -31.51 13.86
C SER A 178 8.91 -30.25 14.29
N LYS A 179 8.27 -30.31 15.47
CA LYS A 179 7.56 -29.15 16.04
C LYS A 179 8.48 -27.92 16.17
N THR A 180 9.73 -28.12 16.58
CA THR A 180 10.71 -27.05 16.74
C THR A 180 11.10 -26.42 15.40
N GLU A 181 11.39 -27.24 14.38
CA GLU A 181 11.71 -26.74 13.03
C GLU A 181 10.55 -25.94 12.44
N ARG A 182 9.32 -26.43 12.60
CA ARG A 182 8.11 -25.72 12.17
C ARG A 182 7.92 -24.41 12.91
N ALA A 183 8.15 -24.40 14.22
CA ALA A 183 8.08 -23.20 15.05
C ALA A 183 9.10 -22.14 14.62
N GLN A 184 10.35 -22.54 14.39
CA GLN A 184 11.41 -21.66 13.91
C GLN A 184 11.05 -21.08 12.54
N ALA A 185 10.56 -21.92 11.62
CA ALA A 185 10.15 -21.48 10.29
C ALA A 185 8.99 -20.47 10.34
N TRP A 186 7.96 -20.73 11.16
CA TRP A 186 6.89 -19.75 11.38
C TRP A 186 7.40 -18.44 11.96
N PHE A 187 8.35 -18.49 12.89
CA PHE A 187 8.91 -17.29 13.50
C PHE A 187 9.82 -16.52 12.53
N THR A 188 10.59 -17.20 11.67
CA THR A 188 11.32 -16.55 10.57
C THR A 188 10.36 -15.86 9.60
N ALA A 189 9.25 -16.50 9.22
CA ALA A 189 8.24 -15.86 8.38
C ALA A 189 7.63 -14.63 9.07
N ALA A 190 7.36 -14.73 10.38
CA ALA A 190 6.87 -13.63 11.19
C ALA A 190 7.84 -12.45 11.22
N TRP A 191 9.14 -12.73 11.40
CA TRP A 191 10.20 -11.72 11.42
C TRP A 191 10.28 -10.95 10.10
N LEU A 192 10.36 -11.68 8.97
CA LEU A 192 10.40 -11.06 7.64
C LEU A 192 9.11 -10.26 7.36
N ALA A 193 7.93 -10.77 7.76
CA ALA A 193 6.69 -10.02 7.64
C ALA A 193 6.68 -8.75 8.52
N ARG A 194 7.38 -8.74 9.66
CA ARG A 194 7.44 -7.57 10.55
C ARG A 194 8.35 -6.48 10.00
N TYR A 195 9.51 -6.86 9.48
CA TYR A 195 10.59 -5.93 9.18
C TYR A 195 10.73 -5.62 7.68
N ASP A 196 10.40 -6.56 6.79
CA ASP A 196 10.33 -6.35 5.33
C ASP A 196 8.87 -6.27 4.81
N GLY A 197 7.89 -6.25 5.71
CA GLY A 197 6.47 -6.37 5.34
C GLY A 197 5.93 -5.20 4.52
N MET A 198 6.48 -4.00 4.70
CA MET A 198 6.07 -2.83 3.92
C MET A 198 6.47 -3.02 2.45
N GLU A 199 7.65 -3.55 2.22
CA GLU A 199 8.26 -3.77 0.91
C GLU A 199 7.75 -5.03 0.23
N LEU A 200 7.45 -6.07 1.02
CA LEU A 200 6.88 -7.31 0.50
C LEU A 200 5.38 -7.23 0.24
N MET A 201 4.62 -6.53 1.10
CA MET A 201 3.16 -6.60 1.10
C MET A 201 2.45 -5.35 1.60
N GLY A 202 3.12 -4.19 1.73
CA GLY A 202 2.48 -2.92 2.07
C GLY A 202 1.57 -2.38 0.98
N THR A 203 0.45 -1.76 1.35
CA THR A 203 -0.44 -1.09 0.37
C THR A 203 0.13 0.25 -0.06
N GLU A 204 -0.02 0.61 -1.34
CA GLU A 204 0.54 1.87 -1.86
C GLU A 204 -0.03 3.10 -1.13
N VAL A 205 -1.35 3.11 -0.97
CA VAL A 205 -2.13 4.11 -0.24
C VAL A 205 -2.61 3.51 1.08
N ALA A 206 -3.68 4.05 1.68
CA ALA A 206 -4.30 3.46 2.86
C ALA A 206 -4.54 1.93 2.72
N PRO A 207 -4.31 1.15 3.79
CA PRO A 207 -4.00 1.62 5.14
C PRO A 207 -2.51 1.89 5.43
N ASP A 208 -1.56 1.36 4.65
CA ASP A 208 -0.14 1.45 5.03
C ASP A 208 0.58 2.71 4.54
N SER A 209 0.12 3.29 3.42
CA SER A 209 0.70 4.49 2.81
C SER A 209 2.18 4.31 2.42
N PHE A 210 2.49 3.24 1.68
CA PHE A 210 3.84 3.00 1.14
C PHE A 210 4.39 4.20 0.35
N ALA A 211 3.53 4.92 -0.37
CA ALA A 211 3.93 6.11 -1.14
C ALA A 211 4.56 7.21 -0.27
N GLU A 212 4.25 7.24 1.03
CA GLU A 212 4.80 8.15 2.05
C GLU A 212 5.78 7.43 2.98
N SER A 213 6.35 6.29 2.55
CA SER A 213 7.20 5.41 3.36
C SER A 213 6.54 4.95 4.68
N GLY A 214 5.21 5.06 4.77
CA GLY A 214 4.46 4.84 6.00
C GLY A 214 4.64 5.93 7.06
N GLU A 215 5.30 7.05 6.79
CA GLU A 215 5.48 8.18 7.72
C GLU A 215 4.17 8.94 7.92
N PHE A 216 3.49 9.27 6.82
CA PHE A 216 2.23 9.98 6.80
C PHE A 216 1.06 9.08 6.41
N GLU A 217 -0.12 9.35 6.98
CA GLU A 217 -1.35 8.67 6.56
C GLU A 217 -1.95 9.37 5.36
N ILE A 218 -2.07 8.65 4.25
CA ILE A 218 -2.85 9.11 3.09
C ILE A 218 -4.35 8.94 3.41
N PRO A 219 -5.22 9.89 3.03
CA PRO A 219 -6.65 9.74 3.19
C PRO A 219 -7.19 8.39 2.66
N ASP A 220 -8.07 7.74 3.43
CA ASP A 220 -8.75 6.51 2.99
C ASP A 220 -9.81 6.83 1.92
N ILE A 221 -9.36 6.92 0.67
CA ILE A 221 -10.21 7.20 -0.50
C ILE A 221 -11.30 6.12 -0.63
N ALA A 222 -10.99 4.85 -0.35
CA ALA A 222 -11.99 3.78 -0.44
C ALA A 222 -13.16 4.01 0.53
N LYS A 223 -12.90 4.45 1.76
CA LYS A 223 -13.94 4.84 2.72
C LYS A 223 -14.73 6.06 2.26
N GLN A 224 -14.07 7.08 1.71
CA GLN A 224 -14.76 8.27 1.18
C GLN A 224 -15.68 7.91 0.01
N ARG A 225 -15.21 7.05 -0.90
CA ARG A 225 -15.98 6.60 -2.07
C ARG A 225 -17.16 5.71 -1.67
N ARG A 226 -16.99 4.83 -0.67
CA ARG A 226 -18.07 4.02 -0.08
C ARG A 226 -19.12 4.86 0.65
N SER A 227 -18.71 5.88 1.40
CA SER A 227 -19.62 6.72 2.20
C SER A 227 -20.30 7.82 1.38
N GLY A 228 -19.71 8.21 0.24
CA GLY A 228 -20.17 9.36 -0.54
C GLY A 228 -19.79 10.72 0.07
N VAL A 229 -18.95 10.74 1.11
CA VAL A 229 -18.49 11.97 1.78
C VAL A 229 -17.00 11.90 2.11
N TYR A 230 -16.32 13.03 2.05
CA TYR A 230 -14.99 13.20 2.61
C TYR A 230 -15.03 14.12 3.83
N GLN A 231 -14.04 13.96 4.71
CA GLN A 231 -13.91 14.77 5.92
C GLN A 231 -12.93 15.90 5.69
N LYS A 232 -13.40 17.14 5.84
CA LYS A 232 -12.53 18.32 5.87
C LYS A 232 -12.20 18.66 7.31
N VAL A 233 -10.92 18.65 7.64
CA VAL A 233 -10.40 19.08 8.94
C VAL A 233 -9.99 20.55 8.87
N SER A 234 -10.32 21.32 9.89
CA SER A 234 -9.90 22.71 10.07
C SER A 234 -9.63 22.97 11.55
N TYR A 235 -8.76 23.91 11.86
CA TYR A 235 -8.45 24.29 13.24
C TYR A 235 -8.99 25.68 13.54
N GLU A 236 -9.67 25.82 14.66
CA GLU A 236 -10.07 27.13 15.18
C GLU A 236 -8.87 27.88 15.76
N LYS A 237 -9.03 29.18 16.02
CA LYS A 237 -7.96 30.02 16.59
C LYS A 237 -7.49 29.55 17.97
N ASN A 238 -8.32 28.81 18.71
CA ASN A 238 -8.00 28.21 20.00
C ASN A 238 -7.30 26.83 19.86
N GLY A 239 -7.04 26.36 18.65
CA GLY A 239 -6.45 25.04 18.37
C GLY A 239 -7.46 23.89 18.31
N GLU A 240 -8.76 24.15 18.52
CA GLU A 240 -9.79 23.11 18.47
C GLU A 240 -9.98 22.59 17.04
N GLN A 241 -9.92 21.27 16.87
CA GLN A 241 -10.13 20.62 15.59
C GLN A 241 -11.62 20.52 15.27
N LYS A 242 -12.04 21.08 14.14
CA LYS A 242 -13.37 20.90 13.56
C LYS A 242 -13.30 20.01 12.32
N THR A 243 -14.15 18.99 12.31
CA THR A 243 -14.32 18.09 11.17
C THR A 243 -15.70 18.30 10.54
N LYS A 244 -15.74 18.53 9.22
CA LYS A 244 -16.96 18.68 8.44
C LYS A 244 -17.05 17.59 7.37
N ASN A 245 -18.18 16.90 7.32
CA ASN A 245 -18.48 15.99 6.21
C ASN A 245 -18.90 16.79 4.97
N VAL A 246 -18.27 16.52 3.84
CA VAL A 246 -18.56 17.16 2.55
C VAL A 246 -18.90 16.09 1.52
N PRO A 247 -20.03 16.21 0.79
CA PRO A 247 -20.37 15.26 -0.26
C PRO A 247 -19.32 15.19 -1.37
N ILE A 248 -18.98 13.97 -1.82
CA ILE A 248 -18.16 13.79 -3.01
C ILE A 248 -18.97 14.18 -4.26
N VAL A 249 -18.36 14.93 -5.17
CA VAL A 249 -19.02 15.43 -6.39
C VAL A 249 -19.28 14.28 -7.37
N LEU A 250 -18.27 13.45 -7.60
CA LEU A 250 -18.35 12.27 -8.46
C LEU A 250 -18.59 11.02 -7.59
N LYS A 251 -19.86 10.66 -7.41
CA LYS A 251 -20.26 9.49 -6.63
C LYS A 251 -19.71 8.20 -7.23
N ALA A 252 -19.38 7.25 -6.36
CA ALA A 252 -18.97 5.92 -6.78
C ALA A 252 -20.11 5.17 -7.46
N SER A 253 -19.80 4.44 -8.54
CA SER A 253 -20.77 3.58 -9.20
C SER A 253 -21.01 2.30 -8.38
N SER A 254 -22.13 1.62 -8.59
CA SER A 254 -22.38 0.33 -7.94
C SER A 254 -21.29 -0.71 -8.25
N LYS A 255 -20.73 -0.68 -9.47
CA LYS A 255 -19.59 -1.54 -9.86
C LYS A 255 -18.34 -1.21 -9.06
N GLU A 256 -18.09 0.07 -8.81
CA GLU A 256 -16.93 0.52 -8.03
C GLU A 256 -17.05 0.06 -6.58
N ILE A 257 -18.24 0.22 -5.97
CA ILE A 257 -18.51 -0.26 -4.62
C ILE A 257 -18.33 -1.79 -4.51
N GLN A 258 -18.79 -2.54 -5.52
CA GLN A 258 -18.56 -3.99 -5.58
C GLN A 258 -17.06 -4.33 -5.63
N ARG A 259 -16.27 -3.63 -6.47
CA ARG A 259 -14.80 -3.81 -6.54
C ARG A 259 -14.12 -3.50 -5.21
N LEU A 260 -14.43 -2.36 -4.60
CA LEU A 260 -13.88 -1.94 -3.31
C LEU A 260 -14.23 -2.91 -2.17
N THR A 261 -15.35 -3.62 -2.28
CA THR A 261 -15.75 -4.65 -1.31
C THR A 261 -14.99 -5.95 -1.56
N ALA A 262 -14.85 -6.36 -2.82
CA ALA A 262 -14.15 -7.59 -3.20
C ALA A 262 -12.64 -7.51 -2.95
N ASN A 263 -12.03 -6.34 -3.13
CA ASN A 263 -10.59 -6.09 -2.96
C ASN A 263 -10.25 -5.55 -1.56
N LYS A 264 -11.12 -5.75 -0.56
CA LYS A 264 -10.90 -5.21 0.78
C LYS A 264 -9.61 -5.77 1.39
N ILE A 265 -8.74 -4.89 1.87
CA ILE A 265 -7.52 -5.26 2.60
C ILE A 265 -7.90 -5.89 3.94
N SER A 266 -7.21 -6.97 4.32
CA SER A 266 -7.47 -7.69 5.56
C SER A 266 -6.16 -8.03 6.26
N PRO A 267 -5.91 -7.50 7.48
CA PRO A 267 -6.75 -6.55 8.21
C PRO A 267 -6.69 -5.13 7.60
N ASP A 268 -7.82 -4.43 7.64
CA ASP A 268 -7.94 -3.03 7.18
C ASP A 268 -7.48 -2.07 8.29
N ILE A 269 -6.19 -2.14 8.64
CA ILE A 269 -5.54 -1.39 9.73
C ILE A 269 -4.16 -0.94 9.27
N ARG A 270 -3.73 0.27 9.64
CA ARG A 270 -2.40 0.79 9.28
C ARG A 270 -1.27 -0.12 9.79
N PHE A 271 -0.30 -0.38 8.93
CA PHE A 271 0.77 -1.37 9.11
C PHE A 271 0.21 -2.79 9.25
N HIS A 272 -0.71 -3.16 8.35
CA HIS A 272 -1.42 -4.44 8.43
C HIS A 272 -0.47 -5.64 8.43
N TYR A 273 0.68 -5.53 7.77
CA TYR A 273 1.74 -6.53 7.76
C TYR A 273 2.27 -6.85 9.18
N ARG A 274 2.19 -5.94 10.15
CA ARG A 274 2.54 -6.22 11.56
C ARG A 274 1.53 -7.17 12.21
N MET A 275 0.26 -7.08 11.83
CA MET A 275 -0.77 -8.01 12.29
C MET A 275 -0.54 -9.41 11.70
N ILE A 276 -0.14 -9.49 10.43
CA ILE A 276 0.27 -10.74 9.77
C ILE A 276 1.48 -11.34 10.49
N ALA A 277 2.51 -10.54 10.77
CA ALA A 277 3.68 -10.96 11.53
C ALA A 277 3.31 -11.53 12.91
N GLY A 278 2.50 -10.79 13.68
CA GLY A 278 2.03 -11.27 14.99
C GLY A 278 1.28 -12.59 14.89
N ALA A 279 0.39 -12.75 13.89
CA ALA A 279 -0.34 -14.01 13.68
C ALA A 279 0.59 -15.18 13.31
N LEU A 280 1.63 -14.95 12.49
CA LEU A 280 2.64 -15.95 12.16
C LEU A 280 3.48 -16.34 13.40
N ALA A 281 3.84 -15.38 14.24
CA ALA A 281 4.55 -15.66 15.49
C ALA A 281 3.67 -16.46 16.46
N ILE A 282 2.35 -16.22 16.52
CA ILE A 282 1.45 -17.07 17.31
C ILE A 282 1.31 -18.48 16.73
N LYS A 283 1.42 -18.66 15.40
CA LYS A 283 1.55 -20.02 14.82
C LYS A 283 2.82 -20.71 15.30
N ALA A 284 3.95 -20.00 15.42
CA ALA A 284 5.17 -20.55 16.02
C ALA A 284 4.96 -20.94 17.49
N ALA A 285 4.37 -20.05 18.28
CA ALA A 285 4.10 -20.24 19.71
C ALA A 285 3.20 -21.46 20.01
N ALA A 286 2.36 -21.89 19.07
CA ALA A 286 1.53 -23.08 19.22
C ALA A 286 2.34 -24.38 19.34
N PHE A 287 3.58 -24.40 18.85
CA PHE A 287 4.46 -25.57 18.87
C PHE A 287 5.44 -25.60 20.04
N LEU A 288 5.57 -24.50 20.78
CA LEU A 288 6.57 -24.36 21.85
C LEU A 288 6.04 -24.86 23.20
N PRO A 289 6.89 -25.44 24.06
CA PRO A 289 6.48 -25.89 25.39
C PRO A 289 6.02 -24.74 26.30
N ASN A 290 5.12 -25.03 27.23
CA ASN A 290 4.78 -24.07 28.29
C ASN A 290 6.00 -23.77 29.16
N ASP A 291 6.09 -22.54 29.63
CA ASP A 291 7.15 -21.98 30.48
C ASP A 291 8.55 -22.10 29.86
N SER A 292 8.66 -22.23 28.53
CA SER A 292 9.93 -22.14 27.81
C SER A 292 10.29 -20.68 27.53
N ASN A 293 11.57 -20.34 27.58
CA ASN A 293 12.05 -18.98 27.30
C ASN A 293 11.74 -18.57 25.85
N GLU A 294 11.78 -19.53 24.92
CA GLU A 294 11.45 -19.32 23.51
C GLU A 294 9.98 -18.95 23.33
N LEU A 295 9.07 -19.60 24.06
CA LEU A 295 7.64 -19.28 23.98
C LEU A 295 7.36 -17.86 24.47
N ALA A 296 7.93 -17.50 25.63
CA ALA A 296 7.77 -16.16 26.20
C ALA A 296 8.32 -15.08 25.26
N ASP A 297 9.51 -15.32 24.70
CA ASP A 297 10.15 -14.43 23.72
C ASP A 297 9.28 -14.23 22.47
N VAL A 298 8.88 -15.30 21.80
CA VAL A 298 8.07 -15.25 20.57
C VAL A 298 6.75 -14.52 20.80
N VAL A 299 6.05 -14.80 21.91
CA VAL A 299 4.75 -14.17 22.20
C VAL A 299 4.92 -12.71 22.62
N ASN A 300 5.97 -12.37 23.38
CA ASN A 300 6.26 -10.98 23.75
C ASN A 300 6.56 -10.13 22.50
N GLN A 301 7.41 -10.64 21.58
CA GLN A 301 7.69 -9.97 20.30
C GLN A 301 6.42 -9.79 19.46
N ALA A 302 5.60 -10.85 19.33
CA ALA A 302 4.32 -10.76 18.63
C ALA A 302 3.41 -9.67 19.23
N GLY A 303 3.39 -9.57 20.57
CA GLY A 303 2.67 -8.56 21.32
C GLY A 303 3.17 -7.14 21.03
N LEU A 304 4.48 -6.91 21.11
CA LEU A 304 5.11 -5.63 20.80
C LEU A 304 4.78 -5.13 19.38
N TRP A 305 4.65 -6.04 18.42
CA TRP A 305 4.35 -5.68 17.03
C TRP A 305 2.90 -5.23 16.80
N VAL A 306 1.95 -5.74 17.61
CA VAL A 306 0.51 -5.52 17.39
C VAL A 306 -0.14 -4.59 18.41
N LYS A 307 0.45 -4.43 19.61
CA LYS A 307 -0.16 -3.72 20.75
C LYS A 307 -0.63 -2.29 20.42
N ASP A 308 0.14 -1.58 19.61
CA ASP A 308 -0.16 -0.18 19.26
C ASP A 308 -1.06 -0.07 18.02
N ARG A 309 -1.41 -1.20 17.37
CA ARG A 309 -2.25 -1.26 16.17
C ARG A 309 -3.66 -1.80 16.46
N ASP A 310 -3.74 -2.86 17.26
CA ASP A 310 -5.00 -3.45 17.70
C ASP A 310 -4.86 -4.01 19.12
N GLU A 311 -5.30 -3.21 20.10
CA GLU A 311 -5.26 -3.54 21.52
C GLU A 311 -5.98 -4.85 21.82
N LYS A 312 -7.05 -5.18 21.08
CA LYS A 312 -7.79 -6.44 21.26
C LYS A 312 -6.94 -7.65 20.90
N THR A 313 -6.17 -7.58 19.81
CA THR A 313 -5.20 -8.63 19.47
C THR A 313 -4.04 -8.66 20.45
N GLY A 314 -3.54 -7.49 20.87
CA GLY A 314 -2.54 -7.39 21.94
C GLY A 314 -2.96 -8.13 23.22
N ASN A 315 -4.17 -7.85 23.72
CA ASN A 315 -4.76 -8.54 24.88
C ASN A 315 -4.83 -10.05 24.70
N ARG A 316 -5.20 -10.54 23.51
CA ARG A 316 -5.23 -11.98 23.23
C ARG A 316 -3.84 -12.61 23.34
N TYR A 317 -2.80 -11.93 22.87
CA TYR A 317 -1.43 -12.45 22.95
C TYR A 317 -0.90 -12.35 24.38
N TYR A 318 -1.27 -11.30 25.12
CA TYR A 318 -0.95 -11.16 26.54
C TYR A 318 -1.53 -12.30 27.38
N HIS A 319 -2.77 -12.72 27.11
CA HIS A 319 -3.34 -13.91 27.79
C HIS A 319 -2.57 -15.21 27.52
N ILE A 320 -1.83 -15.32 26.42
CA ILE A 320 -0.94 -16.46 26.18
C ILE A 320 0.25 -16.40 27.14
N ILE A 321 0.82 -15.21 27.38
CA ILE A 321 1.88 -15.00 28.37
C ILE A 321 1.41 -15.42 29.76
N GLU A 322 0.26 -14.91 30.22
CA GLU A 322 -0.27 -15.21 31.56
C GLU A 322 -0.47 -16.72 31.78
N ARG A 323 -0.94 -17.43 30.75
CA ARG A 323 -1.29 -18.85 30.86
C ARG A 323 -0.15 -19.80 30.63
N ARG A 324 0.81 -19.44 29.77
CA ARG A 324 1.84 -20.36 29.27
C ARG A 324 3.26 -19.90 29.53
N CYS A 325 3.49 -18.70 30.06
CA CYS A 325 4.83 -18.14 30.22
C CYS A 325 5.10 -17.57 31.63
N ALA A 326 4.18 -17.75 32.58
CA ALA A 326 4.23 -17.10 33.89
C ALA A 326 5.48 -17.43 34.72
N LYS A 327 6.20 -18.53 34.42
CA LYS A 327 7.44 -18.91 35.13
C LYS A 327 8.72 -18.47 34.42
N THR A 328 8.62 -17.81 33.27
CA THR A 328 9.78 -17.27 32.54
C THR A 328 10.13 -15.87 33.05
N GLU A 329 11.33 -15.38 32.74
CA GLU A 329 11.74 -14.01 33.09
C GLU A 329 10.87 -12.96 32.37
N ILE A 330 10.79 -13.06 31.04
CA ILE A 330 9.94 -12.20 30.20
C ILE A 330 8.49 -12.25 30.66
N GLY A 331 7.94 -13.46 30.87
CA GLY A 331 6.54 -13.60 31.28
C GLY A 331 6.24 -13.02 32.67
N ARG A 332 7.18 -13.14 33.64
CA ARG A 332 7.04 -12.45 34.93
C ARG A 332 7.08 -10.92 34.77
N ALA A 333 7.96 -10.42 33.90
CA ALA A 333 8.08 -8.99 33.65
C ALA A 333 6.82 -8.43 32.96
N ASP A 334 6.28 -9.16 31.97
CA ASP A 334 5.01 -8.84 31.31
C ASP A 334 3.83 -8.81 32.29
N ILE A 335 3.74 -9.82 33.17
CA ILE A 335 2.71 -9.90 34.21
C ILE A 335 2.82 -8.71 35.17
N ALA A 336 4.03 -8.39 35.63
CA ALA A 336 4.26 -7.25 36.52
C ALA A 336 3.90 -5.90 35.88
N LYS A 337 4.10 -5.77 34.56
CA LYS A 337 3.75 -4.56 33.78
C LYS A 337 2.27 -4.51 33.38
N HIS A 338 1.54 -5.63 33.51
CA HIS A 338 0.23 -5.82 32.88
C HIS A 338 0.23 -5.62 31.35
N TRP A 339 1.40 -5.76 30.72
CA TRP A 339 1.61 -5.52 29.29
C TRP A 339 2.98 -6.00 28.83
N PHE A 340 3.21 -6.03 27.51
CA PHE A 340 4.48 -6.46 26.90
C PHE A 340 5.69 -5.59 27.32
N VAL A 341 6.84 -6.22 27.57
CA VAL A 341 8.12 -5.57 27.89
C VAL A 341 9.07 -5.50 26.69
N ASP A 342 9.91 -4.47 26.66
CA ASP A 342 10.94 -4.33 25.63
C ASP A 342 12.16 -5.20 26.00
N GLN A 343 11.98 -6.52 25.85
CA GLN A 343 12.99 -7.53 26.13
C GLN A 343 13.04 -8.52 24.96
N SER A 344 14.26 -8.94 24.64
CA SER A 344 14.55 -9.99 23.66
C SER A 344 14.97 -11.26 24.37
N GLY A 345 14.58 -12.41 23.79
CA GLY A 345 15.02 -13.72 24.24
C GLY A 345 15.90 -14.43 23.21
N PRO A 346 16.08 -15.75 23.36
CA PRO A 346 17.03 -16.51 22.55
C PRO A 346 16.64 -16.56 21.06
N TRP A 347 15.34 -16.55 20.73
CA TRP A 347 14.89 -16.69 19.36
C TRP A 347 14.86 -15.35 18.63
N SER A 348 14.39 -14.28 19.28
CA SER A 348 14.39 -12.95 18.68
C SER A 348 15.80 -12.45 18.42
N THR A 349 16.74 -12.72 19.34
CA THR A 349 18.17 -12.39 19.16
C THR A 349 18.74 -13.13 17.94
N ALA A 350 18.50 -14.44 17.83
CA ALA A 350 19.00 -15.22 16.69
C ALA A 350 18.36 -14.80 15.36
N GLN A 351 17.08 -14.42 15.34
CA GLN A 351 16.43 -13.92 14.13
C GLN A 351 16.96 -12.55 13.73
N GLU A 352 17.20 -11.64 14.68
CA GLU A 352 17.80 -10.34 14.40
C GLU A 352 19.19 -10.49 13.77
N GLU A 353 20.05 -11.36 14.32
CA GLU A 353 21.36 -11.65 13.74
C GLU A 353 21.28 -12.22 12.31
N ALA A 354 20.37 -13.19 12.09
CA ALA A 354 20.15 -13.77 10.77
C ALA A 354 19.57 -12.77 9.77
N TYR A 355 18.70 -11.88 10.24
CA TYR A 355 18.08 -10.81 9.46
C TYR A 355 19.12 -9.78 9.03
N GLN A 356 19.94 -9.28 9.96
CA GLN A 356 21.04 -8.36 9.66
C GLN A 356 22.05 -8.98 8.68
N ALA A 357 22.41 -10.25 8.86
CA ALA A 357 23.30 -10.95 7.93
C ALA A 357 22.71 -11.03 6.52
N LEU A 358 21.41 -11.32 6.39
CA LEU A 358 20.70 -11.34 5.11
C LEU A 358 20.65 -9.95 4.46
N HIS A 359 20.30 -8.91 5.22
CA HIS A 359 20.19 -7.54 4.72
C HIS A 359 21.54 -7.01 4.22
N LYS A 360 22.61 -7.33 4.95
CA LYS A 360 23.99 -7.07 4.53
C LYS A 360 24.38 -7.82 3.26
N GLU A 361 24.03 -9.10 3.14
CA GLU A 361 24.27 -9.91 1.94
C GLU A 361 23.57 -9.32 0.70
N LEU A 362 22.32 -8.87 0.87
CA LEU A 362 21.51 -8.27 -0.18
C LEU A 362 21.79 -6.78 -0.41
N LYS A 363 22.63 -6.16 0.42
CA LYS A 363 22.96 -4.72 0.40
C LYS A 363 21.73 -3.81 0.58
N LEU A 364 20.76 -4.24 1.39
CA LEU A 364 19.56 -3.46 1.70
C LEU A 364 19.89 -2.22 2.56
N ASP A 365 20.91 -2.31 3.43
CA ASP A 365 21.35 -1.21 4.30
C ASP A 365 21.87 0.03 3.54
N ASN A 366 22.19 -0.10 2.25
CA ASN A 366 22.68 0.98 1.39
C ASN A 366 21.59 1.54 0.46
N SER A 367 20.35 1.03 0.54
CA SER A 367 19.28 1.34 -0.42
C SER A 367 18.32 2.46 0.03
N THR A 368 18.54 3.05 1.21
CA THR A 368 17.73 4.16 1.78
C THR A 368 18.09 5.55 1.24
N THR A 369 18.92 5.63 0.19
CA THR A 369 19.22 6.88 -0.50
C THR A 369 19.25 6.64 -2.01
N GLU A 370 18.08 6.64 -2.64
CA GLU A 370 17.94 6.96 -4.07
C GLU A 370 16.53 7.50 -4.36
#